data_AF-A0A067FZU6-F1
#
_entry.id   AF-A0A067FZU6-F1
#
_cell.length_a   1.000
_cell.length_b   1.000
_cell.length_c   1.000
_cell.angle_alpha   90.00
_cell.angle_beta   90.00
_cell.angle_gamma   90.00
#
_symmetry.space_group_name_H-M   'P 1'
#
loop_
_entity.id
_entity.type
_entity.pdbx_description
1 polymer ?
#
loop_
_entity_poly.entity_id
_entity_poly.type
_entity_poly.pdbx_seq_one_letter_code
_entity_poly.pdbx_strand_id
1 'polypeptide(L)'
;MVLVNEQRKLSASLPLICRCIISCILVLLTQLTLSLVPRFFAASPFIVQFALSGLVLLLVQTLCGWCRRLLGVCASAPAFVFFNILFIWGFYIAVVRQAVSSLIGGLFNIEVAMIIIGLCSIMSKDPGLITNEFPHLDKLVEGSELGVDPDNENSLSRKRVRYCKICKAHVEGFDHHCPAFGNCIGQNNYFLFIVLLVGFLATEASYVACSAQFVGKSQNFDKSQSEVE
;
A
#
# COMPACT_ATOMS: atom_id res chain seq x y z
N MET A 1 -24.77 -18.13 3.97
CA MET A 1 -23.56 -18.86 4.42
C MET A 1 -22.97 -19.75 3.31
N VAL A 2 -23.79 -20.45 2.52
CA VAL A 2 -23.34 -21.32 1.40
C VAL A 2 -22.64 -20.55 0.26
N LEU A 3 -23.18 -19.39 -0.16
CA LEU A 3 -22.56 -18.54 -1.19
C LEU A 3 -21.14 -18.05 -0.83
N VAL A 4 -20.90 -17.75 0.45
CA VAL A 4 -19.59 -17.32 0.96
C VAL A 4 -18.56 -18.48 0.95
N ASN A 5 -19.05 -19.72 1.05
CA ASN A 5 -18.20 -20.92 1.03
C ASN A 5 -17.82 -21.32 -0.40
N GLU A 6 -18.75 -21.22 -1.35
CA GLU A 6 -18.51 -21.43 -2.78
C GLU A 6 -17.58 -20.35 -3.37
N GLN A 7 -17.76 -19.08 -3.01
CA GLN A 7 -16.81 -18.00 -3.37
C GLN A 7 -15.41 -18.26 -2.83
N ARG A 8 -15.28 -18.83 -1.62
CA ARG A 8 -13.97 -19.20 -1.05
C ARG A 8 -13.30 -20.31 -1.86
N LYS A 9 -14.04 -21.33 -2.29
CA LYS A 9 -13.53 -22.41 -3.14
C LYS A 9 -13.13 -21.95 -4.54
N LEU A 10 -13.95 -21.14 -5.21
CA LEU A 10 -13.65 -20.59 -6.54
C LEU A 10 -12.47 -19.60 -6.49
N SER A 11 -12.37 -18.80 -5.42
CA SER A 11 -11.20 -17.94 -5.21
C SER A 11 -9.91 -18.74 -5.05
N ALA A 12 -9.98 -19.92 -4.41
CA ALA A 12 -8.83 -20.79 -4.15
C ALA A 12 -8.33 -21.51 -5.42
N SER A 13 -9.16 -21.67 -6.46
CA SER A 13 -8.78 -22.30 -7.73
C SER A 13 -8.23 -21.34 -8.79
N LEU A 14 -8.33 -20.02 -8.58
CA LEU A 14 -7.84 -19.04 -9.54
C LEU A 14 -6.29 -18.99 -9.51
N PRO A 15 -5.59 -19.20 -10.66
CA PRO A 15 -4.13 -19.16 -10.72
C PRO A 15 -3.56 -17.84 -10.18
N LEU A 16 -2.39 -17.91 -9.54
CA LEU A 16 -1.69 -16.73 -9.01
C LEU A 16 -1.51 -15.64 -10.08
N ILE A 17 -1.20 -16.06 -11.31
CA ILE A 17 -1.05 -15.18 -12.48
C ILE A 17 -2.31 -14.35 -12.72
N CYS A 18 -3.49 -14.96 -12.69
CA CYS A 18 -4.76 -14.25 -12.88
C CYS A 18 -5.00 -13.21 -11.79
N ARG A 19 -4.66 -13.51 -10.52
CA ARG A 19 -4.77 -12.53 -9.42
C ARG A 19 -3.82 -11.35 -9.62
N CYS A 20 -2.62 -11.59 -10.15
CA CYS A 20 -1.67 -10.53 -10.50
C CYS A 20 -2.19 -9.67 -11.66
N ILE A 21 -2.76 -10.27 -12.71
CA ILE A 21 -3.36 -9.55 -13.85
C ILE A 21 -4.50 -8.65 -13.36
N ILE A 22 -5.41 -9.17 -12.53
CA ILE A 22 -6.50 -8.38 -11.93
C ILE A 22 -5.91 -7.19 -11.15
N SER A 23 -4.85 -7.41 -10.39
CA SER A 23 -4.19 -6.34 -9.62
C SER A 23 -3.60 -5.25 -10.53
N CYS A 24 -2.96 -5.64 -11.64
CA CYS A 24 -2.45 -4.71 -12.64
C CYS A 24 -3.58 -3.88 -13.28
N ILE A 25 -4.68 -4.52 -13.69
CA ILE A 25 -5.86 -3.82 -14.27
C ILE A 25 -6.42 -2.80 -13.27
N LEU A 26 -6.53 -3.17 -11.99
CA LEU A 26 -7.01 -2.27 -10.94
C LEU A 26 -6.09 -1.06 -10.76
N VAL A 27 -4.77 -1.26 -10.83
CA VAL A 27 -3.79 -0.16 -10.79
C VAL A 27 -3.99 0.77 -11.96
N LEU A 28 -4.09 0.24 -13.19
CA LEU A 28 -4.31 1.04 -14.40
C LEU A 28 -5.58 1.87 -14.29
N LEU A 29 -6.70 1.27 -13.87
CA LEU A 29 -7.97 1.98 -13.69
C LEU A 29 -7.85 3.08 -12.64
N THR A 30 -7.21 2.78 -11.50
CA THR A 30 -7.02 3.74 -10.40
C THR A 30 -6.19 4.92 -10.86
N GLN A 31 -5.04 4.65 -11.48
CA GLN A 31 -4.09 5.67 -11.92
C GLN A 31 -4.63 6.51 -13.09
N LEU A 32 -5.35 5.88 -14.03
CA LEU A 32 -6.07 6.60 -15.07
C LEU A 32 -7.05 7.60 -14.46
N THR A 33 -7.86 7.16 -13.49
CA THR A 33 -8.83 8.05 -12.84
C THR A 33 -8.15 9.18 -12.06
N LEU A 34 -7.05 8.88 -11.35
CA LEU A 34 -6.28 9.90 -10.61
C LEU A 34 -5.64 10.93 -11.54
N SER A 35 -5.15 10.53 -12.72
CA SER A 35 -4.56 11.46 -13.68
C SER A 35 -5.56 12.50 -14.23
N LEU A 36 -6.86 12.25 -14.12
CA LEU A 36 -7.90 13.20 -14.50
C LEU A 36 -8.01 14.37 -13.51
N VAL A 37 -7.63 14.19 -12.25
CA VAL A 37 -7.75 15.23 -11.21
C VAL A 37 -6.94 16.49 -11.56
N PRO A 38 -5.61 16.42 -11.78
CA PRO A 38 -4.84 17.61 -12.15
C PRO A 38 -5.23 18.17 -13.52
N ARG A 39 -5.85 17.37 -14.40
CA ARG A 39 -6.32 17.80 -15.71
C ARG A 39 -7.60 18.65 -15.63
N PHE A 40 -8.62 18.19 -14.89
CA PHE A 40 -9.89 18.91 -14.74
C PHE A 40 -9.82 20.03 -13.71
N PHE A 41 -9.00 19.88 -12.68
CA PHE A 41 -8.86 20.84 -11.58
C PHE A 41 -7.53 21.60 -11.65
N ALA A 42 -6.98 21.83 -12.85
CA ALA A 42 -5.70 22.50 -13.07
C ALA A 42 -5.63 23.89 -12.41
N ALA A 43 -6.75 24.61 -12.33
CA ALA A 43 -6.84 25.93 -11.70
C ALA A 43 -6.94 25.89 -10.15
N SER A 44 -7.16 24.71 -9.56
CA SER A 44 -7.27 24.55 -8.11
C SER A 44 -5.88 24.47 -7.46
N PRO A 45 -5.72 24.93 -6.20
CA PRO A 45 -4.45 24.82 -5.50
C PRO A 45 -4.05 23.35 -5.25
N PHE A 46 -2.76 23.09 -5.12
CA PHE A 46 -2.21 21.73 -4.92
C PHE A 46 -2.90 20.96 -3.79
N ILE A 47 -3.17 21.60 -2.65
CA ILE A 47 -3.82 20.95 -1.50
C ILE A 47 -5.21 20.42 -1.88
N VAL A 48 -5.96 21.18 -2.68
CA VAL A 48 -7.29 20.75 -3.15
C VAL A 48 -7.15 19.60 -4.14
N GLN A 49 -6.20 19.66 -5.07
CA GLN A 49 -5.94 18.55 -6.00
C GLN A 49 -5.54 17.27 -5.25
N PHE A 50 -4.66 17.37 -4.26
CA PHE A 50 -4.24 16.23 -3.44
C PHE A 50 -5.41 15.63 -2.64
N ALA A 51 -6.24 16.47 -2.02
CA ALA A 51 -7.43 16.01 -1.31
C ALA A 51 -8.45 15.34 -2.24
N LEU A 52 -8.67 15.90 -3.44
CA LEU A 52 -9.53 15.30 -4.46
C LEU A 52 -8.99 13.97 -4.97
N SER A 53 -7.68 13.85 -5.19
CA SER A 53 -7.03 12.57 -5.54
C SER A 53 -7.27 11.53 -4.45
N GLY A 54 -7.17 11.89 -3.17
CA GLY A 54 -7.52 11.01 -2.06
C GLY A 54 -8.98 10.55 -2.08
N LEU A 55 -9.92 11.47 -2.32
CA LEU A 55 -11.35 11.13 -2.40
C LEU A 55 -11.66 10.22 -3.61
N VAL A 56 -11.12 10.54 -4.78
CA VAL A 56 -11.25 9.73 -5.99
C VAL A 56 -10.67 8.34 -5.78
N LEU A 57 -9.50 8.24 -5.13
CA LEU A 57 -8.89 6.96 -4.79
C LEU A 57 -9.82 6.11 -3.92
N LEU A 58 -10.41 6.68 -2.88
CA LEU A 58 -11.36 5.97 -2.01
C LEU A 58 -12.62 5.52 -2.77
N LEU A 59 -13.18 6.39 -3.62
CA LEU A 59 -14.34 6.04 -4.45
C LEU A 59 -14.03 4.92 -5.44
N VAL A 60 -12.90 4.98 -6.14
CA VAL A 60 -12.50 3.95 -7.10
C VAL A 60 -12.22 2.62 -6.38
N GLN A 61 -11.51 2.65 -5.25
CA GLN A 61 -11.21 1.44 -4.48
C GLN A 61 -12.47 0.80 -3.89
N THR A 62 -13.44 1.58 -3.43
CA THR A 62 -14.73 1.06 -2.93
C THR A 62 -15.56 0.45 -4.05
N LEU A 63 -15.70 1.12 -5.19
CA LEU A 63 -16.39 0.58 -6.37
C LEU A 63 -15.70 -0.69 -6.89
N CYS A 64 -14.38 -0.67 -7.05
CA CYS A 64 -13.61 -1.83 -7.48
C CYS A 64 -13.75 -2.98 -6.47
N GLY A 65 -13.73 -2.69 -5.17
CA GLY A 65 -13.94 -3.66 -4.12
C GLY A 65 -15.33 -4.30 -4.19
N TRP A 66 -16.36 -3.51 -4.43
CA TRP A 66 -17.73 -3.99 -4.62
C TRP A 66 -17.86 -4.84 -5.88
N CYS A 67 -17.34 -4.37 -7.02
CA CYS A 67 -17.34 -5.09 -8.29
C CYS A 67 -16.64 -6.46 -8.18
N ARG A 68 -15.47 -6.52 -7.52
CA ARG A 68 -14.77 -7.80 -7.27
C ARG A 68 -15.58 -8.78 -6.44
N ARG A 69 -16.32 -8.29 -5.43
CA ARG A 69 -17.20 -9.12 -4.60
C ARG A 69 -18.38 -9.67 -5.42
N LEU A 70 -18.93 -8.87 -6.34
CA LEU A 70 -19.99 -9.32 -7.25
C LEU A 70 -19.49 -10.37 -8.24
N LEU A 71 -18.31 -10.15 -8.82
CA LEU A 71 -17.69 -11.07 -9.80
C LEU A 71 -17.03 -12.30 -9.16
N GLY A 72 -16.90 -12.34 -7.83
CA GLY A 72 -16.26 -13.45 -7.12
C GLY A 72 -14.75 -13.59 -7.38
N VAL A 73 -14.08 -12.50 -7.79
CA VAL A 73 -12.65 -12.52 -8.15
C VAL A 73 -11.77 -11.96 -7.04
N CYS A 74 -10.55 -12.49 -6.90
CA CYS A 74 -9.56 -12.01 -5.94
C CYS A 74 -8.37 -11.34 -6.63
N ALA A 75 -7.86 -10.28 -6.02
CA ALA A 75 -6.63 -9.61 -6.41
C ALA A 75 -5.52 -9.94 -5.40
N SER A 76 -4.26 -9.86 -5.84
CA SER A 76 -3.09 -10.00 -4.98
C SER A 76 -2.72 -8.62 -4.43
N ALA A 77 -2.88 -8.41 -3.13
CA ALA A 77 -2.55 -7.14 -2.48
C ALA A 77 -1.08 -6.74 -2.64
N PRO A 78 -0.08 -7.65 -2.51
CA PRO A 78 1.32 -7.32 -2.79
C PRO A 78 1.56 -6.93 -4.25
N ALA A 79 0.94 -7.65 -5.19
CA ALA A 79 1.06 -7.32 -6.61
C ALA A 79 0.44 -5.95 -6.92
N PHE A 80 -0.68 -5.61 -6.28
CA PHE A 80 -1.30 -4.29 -6.43
C PHE A 80 -0.34 -3.16 -6.02
N VAL A 81 0.30 -3.27 -4.85
CA VAL A 81 1.27 -2.26 -4.39
C VAL A 81 2.48 -2.19 -5.33
N PHE A 82 3.02 -3.33 -5.72
CA PHE A 82 4.19 -3.39 -6.61
C PHE A 82 3.90 -2.77 -7.99
N PHE A 83 2.80 -3.16 -8.63
CA PHE A 83 2.41 -2.59 -9.92
C PHE A 83 2.08 -1.11 -9.83
N ASN A 84 1.55 -0.63 -8.69
CA ASN A 84 1.30 0.78 -8.49
C ASN A 84 2.59 1.61 -8.54
N ILE A 85 3.65 1.16 -7.87
CA ILE A 85 4.95 1.85 -7.87
C ILE A 85 5.58 1.81 -9.26
N LEU A 86 5.55 0.65 -9.92
CA LEU A 86 6.08 0.53 -11.29
C LEU A 86 5.34 1.42 -12.27
N PHE A 87 4.01 1.54 -12.13
CA PHE A 87 3.22 2.44 -12.96
C PHE A 87 3.61 3.89 -12.72
N ILE A 88 3.64 4.33 -11.45
CA ILE A 88 4.00 5.71 -11.08
C ILE A 88 5.39 6.06 -11.63
N TRP A 89 6.37 5.18 -11.42
CA TRP A 89 7.73 5.38 -11.89
C TRP A 89 7.82 5.38 -13.42
N GLY A 90 7.19 4.41 -14.09
CA GLY A 90 7.18 4.31 -15.54
C GLY A 90 6.51 5.50 -16.22
N PHE A 91 5.34 5.91 -15.73
CA PHE A 91 4.63 7.10 -16.23
C PHE A 91 5.42 8.38 -15.97
N TYR A 92 6.04 8.51 -14.78
CA TYR A 92 6.91 9.63 -14.48
C TYR A 92 8.07 9.72 -15.49
N ILE A 93 8.79 8.63 -15.73
CA ILE A 93 9.92 8.61 -16.68
C ILE A 93 9.45 8.90 -18.11
N ALA A 94 8.34 8.30 -18.54
CA ALA A 94 7.87 8.40 -19.91
C ALA A 94 7.21 9.76 -20.25
N VAL A 95 6.51 10.37 -19.30
CA VAL A 95 5.64 11.54 -19.56
C VAL A 95 6.07 12.76 -18.76
N VAL A 96 6.21 12.62 -17.44
CA VAL A 96 6.36 13.78 -16.54
C VAL A 96 7.80 14.30 -16.51
N ARG A 97 8.80 13.43 -16.73
CA ARG A 97 10.23 13.76 -16.60
C ARG A 97 10.64 14.96 -17.44
N GLN A 98 10.08 15.13 -18.64
CA GLN A 98 10.41 16.26 -19.53
C GLN A 98 10.00 17.62 -18.97
N ALA A 99 9.04 17.66 -18.03
CA ALA A 99 8.54 18.91 -17.46
C ALA A 99 9.27 19.34 -16.17
N VAL A 100 10.05 18.47 -15.53
CA VAL A 100 10.67 18.72 -14.21
C VAL A 100 12.18 18.96 -14.30
N SER A 101 12.72 19.71 -13.33
CA SER A 101 14.17 19.93 -13.24
C SER A 101 14.93 18.64 -12.91
N SER A 102 16.21 18.57 -13.27
CA SER A 102 17.04 17.39 -12.98
C SER A 102 17.19 17.11 -11.49
N LEU A 103 17.17 18.14 -10.64
CA LEU A 103 17.22 17.98 -9.18
C LEU A 103 15.95 17.29 -8.66
N ILE A 104 14.77 17.81 -9.02
CA ILE A 104 13.47 17.23 -8.62
C ILE A 104 13.38 15.79 -9.14
N GLY A 105 13.83 15.56 -10.37
CA GLY A 105 13.82 14.22 -10.91
C GLY A 105 14.77 13.26 -10.25
N GLY A 106 15.94 13.71 -9.80
CA GLY A 106 16.86 12.90 -8.98
C GLY A 106 16.21 12.51 -7.65
N LEU A 107 15.61 13.48 -6.94
CA LEU A 107 14.91 13.23 -5.67
C LEU A 107 13.77 12.22 -5.83
N PHE A 108 12.95 12.36 -6.87
CA PHE A 108 11.86 11.42 -7.12
C PHE A 108 12.34 9.98 -7.38
N ASN A 109 13.43 9.82 -8.13
CA ASN A 109 14.02 8.50 -8.36
C ASN A 109 14.58 7.88 -7.06
N ILE A 110 15.18 8.71 -6.19
CA ILE A 110 15.65 8.27 -4.87
C ILE A 110 14.46 7.82 -4.00
N GLU A 111 13.38 8.60 -3.95
CA GLU A 111 12.16 8.22 -3.23
C GLU A 111 11.62 6.87 -3.69
N VAL A 112 11.45 6.67 -5.00
CA VAL A 112 10.98 5.40 -5.58
C VAL A 112 11.94 4.25 -5.25
N ALA A 113 13.25 4.45 -5.38
CA ALA A 113 14.24 3.42 -5.06
C ALA A 113 14.17 3.02 -3.58
N MET A 114 14.05 3.98 -2.67
CA MET A 114 13.89 3.75 -1.23
C MET A 114 12.61 2.97 -0.93
N ILE A 115 11.51 3.26 -1.63
CA ILE A 115 10.25 2.52 -1.49
C ILE A 115 10.40 1.08 -1.97
N ILE A 116 11.04 0.84 -3.10
CA ILE A 116 11.27 -0.52 -3.62
C ILE A 116 12.15 -1.32 -2.65
N ILE A 117 13.25 -0.74 -2.16
CA ILE A 117 14.14 -1.38 -1.18
C ILE A 117 13.38 -1.67 0.11
N GLY A 118 12.63 -0.69 0.62
CA GLY A 118 11.84 -0.84 1.83
C GLY A 118 10.77 -1.92 1.68
N LEU A 119 10.11 -2.00 0.52
CA LEU A 119 9.13 -3.05 0.20
C LEU A 119 9.76 -4.44 0.23
N CYS A 120 10.85 -4.65 -0.51
CA CYS A 120 11.56 -5.92 -0.48
C CYS A 120 11.99 -6.28 0.94
N SER A 121 12.41 -5.28 1.73
CA SER A 121 12.82 -5.46 3.11
C SER A 121 11.64 -5.87 4.00
N ILE A 122 10.50 -5.18 3.96
CA ILE A 122 9.36 -5.47 4.85
C ILE A 122 8.71 -6.83 4.54
N MET A 123 8.75 -7.27 3.28
CA MET A 123 8.21 -8.57 2.86
C MET A 123 8.99 -9.74 3.45
N SER A 124 10.30 -9.59 3.63
CA SER A 124 11.19 -10.66 4.10
C SER A 124 11.62 -10.53 5.56
N LYS A 125 11.38 -9.36 6.19
CA LYS A 125 11.85 -9.10 7.55
C LYS A 125 11.06 -9.92 8.57
N ASP A 126 11.78 -10.57 9.49
CA ASP A 126 11.17 -11.24 10.62
C ASP A 126 10.33 -10.25 11.45
N PRO A 127 9.01 -10.48 11.62
CA PRO A 127 8.16 -9.62 12.43
C PRO A 127 8.40 -9.76 13.94
N GLY A 128 9.22 -10.72 14.37
CA GLY A 128 9.38 -11.13 15.76
C GLY A 128 8.69 -12.48 16.00
N LEU A 129 8.95 -13.45 15.12
CA LEU A 129 8.42 -14.80 15.26
C LEU A 129 9.03 -15.50 16.48
N ILE A 130 8.18 -16.09 17.31
CA ILE A 130 8.63 -16.89 18.44
C ILE A 130 8.68 -18.34 18.00
N THR A 131 9.88 -18.86 17.79
CA THR A 131 10.11 -20.29 17.60
C THR A 131 9.97 -21.00 18.95
N ASN A 132 9.14 -22.04 19.02
CA ASN A 132 8.80 -22.75 20.24
C ASN A 132 10.04 -23.32 20.97
N GLU A 133 10.58 -22.55 21.92
CA GLU A 133 11.36 -23.05 23.07
C GLU A 133 10.56 -22.90 24.37
N PHE A 134 9.25 -23.17 24.32
CA PHE A 134 8.45 -23.33 25.54
C PHE A 134 7.69 -24.66 25.48
N PRO A 135 8.23 -25.76 26.05
CA PRO A 135 7.57 -27.06 26.06
C PRO A 135 6.31 -27.14 26.94
N HIS A 136 5.79 -26.03 27.50
CA HIS A 136 4.79 -26.14 28.56
C HIS A 136 3.70 -25.07 28.66
N LEU A 137 3.51 -24.23 27.63
CA LEU A 137 2.44 -23.21 27.65
C LEU A 137 1.20 -23.59 26.81
N ASP A 138 1.00 -24.87 26.51
CA ASP A 138 -0.16 -25.35 25.74
C ASP A 138 -1.46 -25.50 26.57
N LYS A 139 -1.56 -24.88 27.76
CA LYS A 139 -2.76 -25.02 28.62
C LYS A 139 -3.39 -23.73 29.17
N LEU A 140 -2.94 -22.53 28.80
CA LEU A 140 -3.41 -21.32 29.51
C LEU A 140 -3.94 -20.14 28.68
N VAL A 141 -4.17 -20.26 27.37
CA VAL A 141 -4.74 -19.12 26.62
C VAL A 141 -5.86 -19.57 25.68
N GLU A 142 -6.87 -20.22 26.26
CA GLU A 142 -8.22 -20.19 25.70
C GLU A 142 -9.14 -19.58 26.76
N GLY A 143 -9.18 -18.24 26.78
CA GLY A 143 -10.13 -17.47 27.58
C GLY A 143 -9.58 -16.90 28.89
N SER A 144 -9.94 -15.65 29.12
CA SER A 144 -9.95 -14.93 30.40
C SER A 144 -8.74 -14.06 30.74
N GLU A 145 -9.12 -12.86 31.17
CA GLU A 145 -8.30 -11.79 31.74
C GLU A 145 -7.24 -12.35 32.69
N LEU A 146 -5.98 -12.01 32.43
CA LEU A 146 -4.88 -12.31 33.34
C LEU A 146 -5.11 -11.54 34.64
N GLY A 147 -5.55 -12.28 35.66
CA GLY A 147 -5.50 -11.86 37.06
C GLY A 147 -4.10 -11.37 37.40
N VAL A 148 -4.08 -10.21 38.04
CA VAL A 148 -2.89 -9.54 38.56
C VAL A 148 -2.30 -10.39 39.67
N ASP A 149 -1.05 -10.80 39.50
CA ASP A 149 -0.18 -11.23 40.60
C ASP A 149 0.80 -10.07 40.87
N PRO A 150 0.72 -9.36 42.01
CA PRO A 150 1.51 -8.19 42.27
C PRO A 150 2.73 -8.60 43.08
N ASP A 151 3.81 -9.04 42.44
CA ASP A 151 5.16 -9.01 43.03
C ASP A 151 6.22 -9.51 42.03
N ASN A 152 6.58 -8.66 41.04
CA ASN A 152 7.93 -8.64 40.48
C ASN A 152 8.17 -7.33 39.71
N GLU A 153 8.55 -6.28 40.44
CA GLU A 153 9.03 -5.00 39.90
C GLU A 153 10.42 -5.13 39.25
N ASN A 154 10.52 -5.94 38.19
CA ASN A 154 11.60 -5.85 37.20
C ASN A 154 11.19 -6.34 35.80
N SER A 155 9.88 -6.41 35.52
CA SER A 155 9.35 -6.83 34.22
C SER A 155 9.38 -5.68 33.20
N LEU A 156 10.57 -5.44 32.65
CA LEU A 156 10.82 -4.55 31.52
C LEU A 156 9.96 -4.99 30.32
N SER A 157 8.74 -4.44 30.23
CA SER A 157 7.73 -4.66 29.19
C SER A 157 7.42 -6.13 28.88
N ARG A 158 6.35 -6.69 29.45
CA ARG A 158 5.73 -7.92 28.92
C ARG A 158 5.19 -7.62 27.52
N LYS A 159 6.04 -7.74 26.50
CA LYS A 159 5.71 -7.45 25.10
C LYS A 159 4.53 -8.33 24.70
N ARG A 160 3.48 -7.71 24.14
CA ARG A 160 2.23 -8.40 23.81
C ARG A 160 2.48 -9.39 22.66
N VAL A 161 2.57 -10.67 22.98
CA VAL A 161 2.60 -11.77 22.00
C VAL A 161 1.17 -12.12 21.59
N ARG A 162 0.92 -12.27 20.29
CA ARG A 162 -0.39 -12.73 19.79
C ARG A 162 -0.21 -13.69 18.61
N TYR A 163 -1.20 -14.56 18.41
CA TYR A 163 -1.22 -15.55 17.34
C TYR A 163 -1.81 -14.97 16.05
N CYS A 164 -1.07 -15.06 14.94
CA CYS A 164 -1.56 -14.74 13.61
C CYS A 164 -2.16 -15.99 12.96
N LYS A 165 -3.48 -16.01 12.74
CA LYS A 165 -4.17 -17.12 12.07
C LYS A 165 -3.76 -17.35 10.61
N ILE A 166 -3.28 -16.30 9.93
CA ILE A 166 -2.88 -16.36 8.52
C ILE A 166 -1.50 -16.99 8.38
N CYS A 167 -0.52 -16.51 9.15
CA CYS A 167 0.84 -17.05 9.15
C CYS A 167 1.00 -18.31 10.01
N LYS A 168 0.00 -18.63 10.84
CA LYS A 168 0.02 -19.73 11.81
C LYS A 168 1.22 -19.68 12.76
N ALA A 169 1.51 -18.49 13.29
CA ALA A 169 2.65 -18.26 14.15
C ALA A 169 2.35 -17.23 15.26
N HIS A 170 3.06 -17.33 16.37
CA HIS A 170 3.08 -16.31 17.42
C HIS A 170 4.09 -15.21 17.07
N VAL A 171 3.64 -13.97 17.18
CA VAL A 171 4.43 -12.78 16.84
C VAL A 171 4.53 -11.88 18.07
N GLU A 172 5.75 -11.50 18.43
CA GLU A 172 6.05 -10.54 19.49
C GLU A 172 5.66 -9.12 19.06
N GLY A 173 4.95 -8.40 19.93
CA GLY A 173 4.44 -7.06 19.62
C GLY A 173 3.50 -7.04 18.41
N PHE A 174 2.75 -8.13 18.19
CA PHE A 174 1.85 -8.28 17.05
C PHE A 174 0.86 -7.12 16.95
N ASP A 175 0.93 -6.40 15.84
CA ASP A 175 -0.04 -5.37 15.46
C ASP A 175 -1.10 -5.98 14.55
N HIS A 176 -0.71 -6.37 13.34
CA HIS A 176 -1.61 -7.00 12.37
C HIS A 176 -0.86 -7.86 11.34
N HIS A 177 -1.59 -8.71 10.61
CA HIS A 177 -1.08 -9.28 9.37
C HIS A 177 -1.43 -8.33 8.22
N CYS A 178 -0.44 -7.86 7.47
CA CYS A 178 -0.65 -6.91 6.39
C CYS A 178 -0.69 -7.63 5.04
N PRO A 179 -1.86 -7.77 4.38
CA PRO A 179 -1.94 -8.43 3.09
C PRO A 179 -1.12 -7.71 2.01
N ALA A 180 -0.95 -6.39 2.11
CA ALA A 180 -0.18 -5.59 1.16
C ALA A 180 1.31 -5.97 1.12
N PHE A 181 1.86 -6.46 2.23
CA PHE A 181 3.25 -6.93 2.30
C PHE A 181 3.35 -8.45 2.36
N GLY A 182 2.22 -9.15 2.52
CA GLY A 182 2.20 -10.61 2.72
C GLY A 182 2.92 -11.05 4.00
N ASN A 183 3.11 -10.15 4.96
CA ASN A 183 3.88 -10.38 6.19
C ASN A 183 3.13 -9.82 7.41
N CYS A 184 3.45 -10.34 8.60
CA CYS A 184 3.00 -9.74 9.84
C CYS A 184 3.76 -8.43 10.11
N ILE A 185 3.08 -7.48 10.74
CA ILE A 185 3.69 -6.31 11.35
C ILE A 185 3.73 -6.56 12.86
N GLY A 186 4.93 -6.60 13.38
CA GLY A 186 5.22 -6.87 14.79
C GLY A 186 6.37 -6.01 15.27
N GLN A 187 6.91 -6.33 16.43
CA GLN A 187 7.90 -5.49 17.09
C GLN A 187 9.13 -5.20 16.23
N ASN A 188 9.64 -6.21 15.51
CA ASN A 188 10.93 -6.11 14.81
C ASN A 188 10.84 -5.30 13.50
N ASN A 189 9.65 -5.11 12.96
CA ASN A 189 9.46 -4.45 11.67
C ASN A 189 8.45 -3.28 11.67
N TYR A 190 7.84 -2.97 12.82
CA TYR A 190 6.90 -1.86 12.97
C TYR A 190 7.47 -0.50 12.52
N PHE A 191 8.71 -0.18 12.91
CA PHE A 191 9.33 1.08 12.49
C PHE A 191 9.49 1.16 10.96
N LEU A 192 9.93 0.07 10.32
CA LEU A 192 10.04 0.01 8.87
C LEU A 192 8.68 0.18 8.19
N PHE A 193 7.62 -0.41 8.76
CA PHE A 193 6.25 -0.21 8.30
C PHE A 193 5.83 1.27 8.30
N ILE A 194 6.11 2.00 9.40
CA ILE A 194 5.79 3.44 9.48
C ILE A 194 6.60 4.26 8.47
N VAL A 195 7.90 4.00 8.35
CA VAL A 195 8.76 4.68 7.35
C VAL A 195 8.24 4.46 5.94
N LEU A 196 7.84 3.23 5.60
CA LEU A 196 7.23 2.92 4.31
C LEU A 196 5.91 3.65 4.10
N LEU A 197 5.03 3.71 5.10
CA LEU A 197 3.76 4.41 4.97
C LEU A 197 3.95 5.91 4.70
N VAL A 198 4.85 6.56 5.43
CA VAL A 198 5.21 7.96 5.19
C VAL A 198 5.83 8.13 3.81
N GLY A 199 6.74 7.23 3.44
CA GLY A 199 7.37 7.26 2.12
C GLY A 199 6.37 7.11 0.97
N PHE A 200 5.37 6.22 1.09
CA PHE A 200 4.30 6.08 0.11
C PHE A 200 3.50 7.36 -0.08
N LEU A 201 3.13 8.02 1.04
CA LEU A 201 2.43 9.29 1.00
C LEU A 201 3.28 10.40 0.38
N ALA A 202 4.57 10.44 0.70
CA ALA A 202 5.52 11.40 0.14
C ALA A 202 5.67 11.20 -1.38
N THR A 203 5.90 9.98 -1.84
CA THR A 203 6.02 9.66 -3.27
C THR A 203 4.75 9.99 -4.05
N GLU A 204 3.56 9.72 -3.49
CA GLU A 204 2.28 10.08 -4.13
C GLU A 204 2.12 11.61 -4.21
N ALA A 205 2.45 12.34 -3.15
CA ALA A 205 2.40 13.80 -3.15
C ALA A 205 3.40 14.40 -4.18
N SER A 206 4.62 13.88 -4.21
CA SER A 206 5.66 14.24 -5.20
C SER A 206 5.16 13.97 -6.63
N TYR A 207 4.52 12.83 -6.86
CA TYR A 207 3.95 12.44 -8.15
C TYR A 207 2.84 13.39 -8.61
N VAL A 208 1.89 13.71 -7.74
CA VAL A 208 0.80 14.67 -8.03
C VAL A 208 1.37 16.05 -8.33
N ALA A 209 2.35 16.52 -7.54
CA ALA A 209 2.99 17.82 -7.75
C ALA A 209 3.71 17.90 -9.10
N CYS A 210 4.49 16.87 -9.46
CA CYS A 210 5.18 16.80 -10.74
C CYS A 210 4.19 16.73 -11.93
N SER A 211 3.10 15.98 -11.77
CA SER A 211 2.04 15.87 -12.78
C SER A 211 1.30 17.20 -13.00
N ALA A 212 1.01 17.94 -11.92
CA ALA A 212 0.41 19.27 -12.02
C ALA A 212 1.34 20.26 -12.76
N GLN A 213 2.65 20.22 -12.51
CA GLN A 213 3.62 21.03 -13.25
C GLN A 213 3.65 20.69 -14.75
N PHE A 214 3.58 19.39 -15.09
CA PHE A 214 3.51 18.93 -16.48
C PHE A 214 2.26 19.48 -17.18
N VAL A 215 1.07 19.35 -16.57
CA VAL A 215 -0.19 19.86 -17.13
C VAL A 215 -0.13 21.38 -17.31
N GLY A 216 0.38 22.11 -16.32
CA GLY A 216 0.52 23.57 -16.41
C GLY A 216 1.43 24.02 -17.56
N LYS A 217 2.55 23.32 -17.78
CA LYS A 217 3.45 23.60 -18.93
C LYS A 217 2.79 23.28 -20.28
N SER A 218 2.07 22.16 -20.39
CA SER A 218 1.37 21.78 -21.62
C SER A 218 0.32 22.82 -22.02
N GLN A 219 -0.49 23.29 -21.07
CA GLN A 219 -1.55 24.27 -21.35
C GLN A 219 -0.99 25.64 -21.77
N ASN A 220 0.15 26.05 -21.20
CA ASN A 220 0.81 27.30 -21.60
C ASN A 220 1.37 27.20 -23.02
N PHE A 221 1.89 26.03 -23.39
CA PHE A 221 2.37 25.78 -24.76
C PHE A 221 1.22 25.86 -25.77
N ASP A 222 0.08 25.20 -25.50
CA ASP A 222 -1.10 25.25 -26.38
C ASP A 222 -1.65 26.67 -26.54
N LYS A 223 -1.72 27.45 -25.44
CA LYS A 223 -2.14 28.86 -25.50
C LYS A 223 -1.19 29.72 -26.34
N SER A 224 0.11 29.56 -26.16
CA SER A 224 1.10 30.33 -26.94
C SER A 224 1.02 30.06 -28.44
N GLN A 225 0.63 28.84 -28.84
CA GLN A 225 0.41 28.51 -30.25
C GLN A 225 -0.87 29.14 -30.80
N SER A 226 -1.94 29.21 -30.00
CA SER A 226 -3.22 29.83 -30.40
C SER A 226 -3.21 31.36 -30.48
N GLU A 227 -2.26 32.04 -29.83
CA GLU A 227 -2.11 33.51 -29.91
C GLU A 227 -1.26 33.96 -31.11
N VAL A 228 -0.56 33.03 -31.78
CA VAL A 228 0.31 33.31 -32.93
C VAL A 228 -0.41 33.05 -34.27
N GLU A 229 -1.57 32.40 -34.24
CA GLU A 229 -2.44 32.10 -35.40
C GLU A 229 -3.59 33.10 -35.51
#